data_AF-A0A6A5GR78-F1
#
_entry.id   AF-A0A6A5GR78-F1
#
_cell.length_a   1.000
_cell.length_b   1.000
_cell.length_c   1.000
_cell.angle_alpha   90.00
_cell.angle_beta   90.00
_cell.angle_gamma   90.00
#
_symmetry.space_group_name_H-M   'P 1'
#
loop_
_entity.id
_entity.type
_entity.pdbx_description
1 polymer ?
#
loop_
_entity_poly.entity_id
_entity_poly.type
_entity_poly.pdbx_seq_one_letter_code
_entity_poly.pdbx_strand_id
1 'polypeptide(L)'
;MTVPLHLGVNDVPSVKEILGFGFQQAMLCMSGLLVYPFLISNCACAGAAAVQLRVQLISATFVSCGIATILQTTFGLRLSVLHGPAMAFLPPLLAYKTQNICPYTDHDNVPPEFWMGRMREIQGSLLLACLVFIFVGMTGIAGHLSNLIGPITIVPLMLLLTTSIVPTIEEKLSLHWISLVMLLVVVLMAVYLENTRIPLYYYSTKKKQVVSTKIRLFGQFPYLLSMLLVWFICFIMTITDLEPYNGAARTDNNLTMMVLRESPWFQVPLPLPFGFPKISAGIFFGYVASVFASIIENIGSYDLLARTSQQKPPPKDAINRAIAMEGFGSLIAAISGVSSGVTTYAENIALIHITKVASRTTMQFAGFVLILLGLFSKFAAILASIPDALVGGILTMGISMIGGVALSNLQMIDLKLCRNLSIMGLSLLLGMVVPLHFEKHPVNTGYFEIDNVLNMLLNIKMLVGGLVATFLDNTVTGATRAQRGFRDHLRLPSESDTSSSESSNASFEVLSSSDAYTFPEVIQRLLRAVPLLQSLPILPKLSKSQYKSNRV
;
A
#
# COMPACT_ATOMS: atom_id res chain seq x y z
N MET A 1 23.24 -12.16 12.57
CA MET A 1 24.14 -11.14 12.01
C MET A 1 23.33 -10.20 11.12
N THR A 2 23.06 -8.98 11.56
CA THR A 2 22.41 -7.96 10.72
C THR A 2 23.46 -7.31 9.84
N VAL A 3 23.33 -7.46 8.52
CA VAL A 3 24.16 -6.75 7.56
C VAL A 3 23.92 -5.23 7.75
N PRO A 4 24.97 -4.40 7.82
CA PRO A 4 24.84 -2.95 8.03
C PRO A 4 24.05 -2.30 6.89
N LEU A 5 23.35 -1.20 7.21
CA LEU A 5 22.68 -0.39 6.20
C LEU A 5 23.71 0.27 5.27
N HIS A 6 23.38 0.33 3.98
CA HIS A 6 24.17 1.09 3.01
C HIS A 6 23.89 2.59 3.12
N LEU A 7 22.63 2.96 3.36
CA LEU A 7 22.19 4.33 3.65
C LEU A 7 21.19 4.30 4.80
N GLY A 8 21.51 4.99 5.89
CA GLY A 8 20.66 5.17 7.06
C GLY A 8 19.51 6.14 6.83
N VAL A 9 18.60 6.22 7.80
CA VAL A 9 17.34 6.98 7.68
C VAL A 9 17.58 8.48 7.51
N ASN A 10 18.54 9.03 8.25
CA ASN A 10 18.86 10.47 8.24
C ASN A 10 19.94 10.84 7.21
N ASP A 11 20.51 9.87 6.50
CA ASP A 11 21.59 10.11 5.55
C ASP A 11 21.07 10.85 4.30
N VAL A 12 21.85 11.83 3.85
CA VAL A 12 21.61 12.55 2.59
C VAL A 12 22.59 12.00 1.55
N PRO A 13 22.14 11.14 0.61
CA PRO A 13 23.01 10.53 -0.37
C PRO A 13 23.47 11.55 -1.42
N SER A 14 24.44 11.16 -2.26
CA SER A 14 24.80 11.97 -3.42
C SER A 14 23.66 12.05 -4.43
N VAL A 15 23.64 13.11 -5.25
CA VAL A 15 22.56 13.35 -6.26
C VAL A 15 22.33 12.13 -7.17
N LYS A 16 23.40 11.40 -7.52
CA LYS A 16 23.29 10.21 -8.39
C LYS A 16 22.60 9.04 -7.70
N GLU A 17 22.88 8.84 -6.42
CA GLU A 17 22.27 7.80 -5.61
C GLU A 17 20.80 8.12 -5.32
N ILE A 18 20.48 9.38 -5.05
CA ILE A 18 19.09 9.85 -4.91
C ILE A 18 18.32 9.59 -6.21
N LEU A 19 18.87 9.98 -7.36
CA LEU A 19 18.23 9.76 -8.66
C LEU A 19 18.02 8.27 -8.94
N GLY A 20 19.03 7.43 -8.73
CA GLY A 20 18.96 6.00 -9.01
C GLY A 20 18.02 5.26 -8.07
N PHE A 21 18.24 5.35 -6.75
CA PHE A 21 17.44 4.62 -5.78
C PHE A 21 16.02 5.20 -5.65
N GLY A 22 15.83 6.50 -5.81
CA GLY A 22 14.50 7.09 -5.74
C GLY A 22 13.66 6.73 -6.97
N PHE A 23 14.26 6.69 -8.17
CA PHE A 23 13.59 6.13 -9.36
C PHE A 23 13.25 4.65 -9.16
N GLN A 24 14.19 3.87 -8.61
CA GLN A 24 13.95 2.46 -8.30
C GLN A 24 12.73 2.26 -7.38
N GLN A 25 12.66 3.05 -6.30
CA GLN A 25 11.52 2.99 -5.38
C GLN A 25 10.21 3.39 -6.07
N ALA A 26 10.21 4.45 -6.88
CA ALA A 26 9.02 4.87 -7.61
C ALA A 26 8.51 3.78 -8.58
N MET A 27 9.40 3.05 -9.25
CA MET A 27 9.03 2.00 -10.20
C MET A 27 8.56 0.71 -9.53
N LEU A 28 8.94 0.46 -8.28
CA LEU A 28 8.50 -0.73 -7.53
C LEU A 28 6.98 -0.75 -7.37
N CYS A 29 6.37 0.40 -7.05
CA CYS A 29 4.93 0.52 -6.85
C CYS A 29 4.09 0.40 -8.13
N MET A 30 4.71 0.32 -9.31
CA MET A 30 3.99 0.41 -10.57
C MET A 30 2.94 -0.72 -10.72
N SER A 31 3.22 -1.92 -10.21
CA SER A 31 2.27 -3.04 -10.20
C SER A 31 0.96 -2.69 -9.49
N GLY A 32 1.05 -2.23 -8.24
CA GLY A 32 -0.12 -1.86 -7.44
C GLY A 32 -0.84 -0.60 -7.95
N LEU A 33 -0.08 0.37 -8.48
CA LEU A 33 -0.62 1.58 -9.10
C LEU A 33 -1.44 1.30 -10.38
N LEU A 34 -1.11 0.23 -11.10
CA LEU A 34 -1.77 -0.16 -12.35
C LEU A 34 -3.04 -0.97 -12.12
N VAL A 35 -3.02 -1.91 -11.17
CA VAL A 35 -4.13 -2.84 -10.97
C VAL A 35 -5.42 -2.12 -10.58
N TYR A 36 -5.33 -1.11 -9.70
CA TYR A 36 -6.52 -0.47 -9.14
C TYR A 36 -7.39 0.23 -10.20
N PRO A 37 -6.85 1.10 -11.07
CA PRO A 37 -7.62 1.73 -12.15
C PRO A 37 -8.38 0.75 -13.06
N PHE A 38 -7.78 -0.42 -13.36
CA PHE A 38 -8.42 -1.45 -14.18
C PHE A 38 -9.59 -2.14 -13.46
N LEU A 39 -9.51 -2.31 -12.14
CA LEU A 39 -10.62 -2.85 -11.36
C LEU A 39 -11.75 -1.83 -11.23
N ILE A 40 -11.42 -0.56 -10.98
CA ILE A 40 -12.41 0.50 -10.82
C ILE A 40 -13.17 0.79 -12.11
N SER A 41 -12.51 0.78 -13.27
CA SER A 41 -13.21 0.98 -14.54
C SER A 41 -14.33 -0.05 -14.75
N ASN A 42 -14.12 -1.28 -14.29
CA ASN A 42 -15.10 -2.36 -14.43
C ASN A 42 -16.22 -2.23 -13.39
N CYS A 43 -15.90 -1.78 -12.16
CA CYS A 43 -16.90 -1.46 -11.15
C CYS A 43 -17.80 -0.28 -11.57
N ALA A 44 -17.22 0.73 -12.23
CA ALA A 44 -17.92 1.92 -12.69
C ALA A 44 -18.86 1.67 -13.88
N CYS A 45 -18.70 0.55 -14.60
CA CYS A 45 -19.49 0.24 -15.81
C CYS A 45 -19.29 1.31 -16.91
N ALA A 46 -18.04 1.68 -17.19
CA ALA A 46 -17.74 2.78 -18.12
C ALA A 46 -17.82 2.41 -19.62
N GLY A 47 -17.94 1.12 -19.96
CA GLY A 47 -17.99 0.64 -21.35
C GLY A 47 -16.83 1.17 -22.19
N ALA A 48 -17.12 1.74 -23.36
CA ALA A 48 -16.11 2.31 -24.26
C ALA A 48 -15.26 3.43 -23.62
N ALA A 49 -15.75 4.12 -22.58
CA ALA A 49 -15.02 5.17 -21.87
C ALA A 49 -14.02 4.60 -20.83
N ALA A 50 -13.97 3.28 -20.63
CA ALA A 50 -13.12 2.64 -19.63
C ALA A 50 -11.64 2.99 -19.79
N VAL A 51 -11.11 3.01 -21.02
CA VAL A 51 -9.69 3.33 -21.27
C VAL A 51 -9.39 4.78 -20.88
N GLN A 52 -10.25 5.73 -21.24
CA GLN A 52 -10.08 7.14 -20.88
C GLN A 52 -10.16 7.32 -19.35
N LEU A 53 -11.09 6.65 -18.70
CA LEU A 53 -11.22 6.65 -17.24
C LEU A 53 -9.95 6.08 -16.58
N ARG A 54 -9.39 4.98 -17.10
CA ARG A 54 -8.13 4.40 -16.61
C ARG A 54 -6.97 5.38 -16.69
N VAL A 55 -6.83 6.15 -17.78
CA VAL A 55 -5.78 7.17 -17.90
C VAL A 55 -5.90 8.22 -16.79
N GLN A 56 -7.12 8.74 -16.57
CA GLN A 56 -7.38 9.72 -15.52
C GLN A 56 -7.07 9.15 -14.13
N LEU A 57 -7.52 7.92 -13.85
CA LEU A 57 -7.30 7.24 -12.57
C LEU A 57 -5.82 6.92 -12.34
N ILE A 58 -5.09 6.44 -13.34
CA ILE A 58 -3.64 6.19 -13.25
C ILE A 58 -2.92 7.49 -12.90
N SER A 59 -3.13 8.56 -13.69
CA SER A 59 -2.53 9.87 -13.45
C SER A 59 -2.81 10.38 -12.02
N ALA A 60 -4.07 10.35 -11.59
CA ALA A 60 -4.48 10.76 -10.25
C ALA A 60 -3.85 9.91 -9.14
N THR A 61 -3.72 8.59 -9.36
CA THR A 61 -3.12 7.67 -8.39
C THR A 61 -1.63 7.98 -8.21
N PHE A 62 -0.88 8.16 -9.31
CA PHE A 62 0.54 8.52 -9.25
C PHE A 62 0.77 9.84 -8.50
N VAL A 63 -0.01 10.88 -8.81
CA VAL A 63 0.10 12.19 -8.14
C VAL A 63 -0.22 12.08 -6.65
N SER A 64 -1.36 11.49 -6.29
CA SER A 64 -1.81 11.37 -4.90
C SER A 64 -0.88 10.52 -4.04
N CYS A 65 -0.41 9.38 -4.56
CA CYS A 65 0.55 8.53 -3.87
C CYS A 65 1.92 9.21 -3.70
N GLY A 66 2.36 9.98 -4.71
CA GLY A 66 3.58 10.78 -4.61
C GLY A 66 3.50 11.86 -3.52
N ILE A 67 2.38 12.61 -3.48
CA ILE A 67 2.13 13.61 -2.43
C ILE A 67 2.06 12.93 -1.05
N ALA A 68 1.31 11.84 -0.93
CA ALA A 68 1.16 11.10 0.32
C ALA A 68 2.51 10.55 0.83
N THR A 69 3.38 10.09 -0.07
CA THR A 69 4.73 9.62 0.26
C THR A 69 5.59 10.75 0.84
N ILE A 70 5.56 11.92 0.23
CA ILE A 70 6.30 13.10 0.72
C ILE A 70 5.75 13.54 2.08
N LEU A 71 4.43 13.58 2.26
CA LEU A 71 3.80 13.93 3.55
C LEU A 71 4.21 12.95 4.65
N GLN A 72 4.19 11.64 4.36
CA GLN A 72 4.49 10.60 5.34
C GLN A 72 5.96 10.57 5.77
N THR A 73 6.87 10.75 4.82
CA THR A 73 8.32 10.79 5.06
C THR A 73 8.76 12.09 5.74
N THR A 74 8.01 13.19 5.58
CA THR A 74 8.35 14.50 6.14
C THR A 74 7.70 14.75 7.50
N PHE A 75 6.39 14.52 7.60
CA PHE A 75 5.58 14.87 8.77
C PHE A 75 4.99 13.68 9.53
N GLY A 76 4.70 12.59 8.82
CA GLY A 76 4.10 11.38 9.38
C GLY A 76 5.09 10.57 10.21
N LEU A 77 5.35 9.33 9.77
CA LEU A 77 6.25 8.41 10.46
C LEU A 77 7.72 8.88 10.43
N ARG A 78 8.13 9.62 9.39
CA ARG A 78 9.52 10.03 9.17
C ARG A 78 10.52 8.88 9.04
N LEU A 79 10.05 7.76 8.51
CA LEU A 79 10.90 6.70 7.94
C LEU A 79 10.74 6.69 6.42
N SER A 80 11.54 5.88 5.73
CA SER A 80 11.45 5.68 4.27
C SER A 80 10.21 4.85 3.90
N VAL A 81 9.02 5.45 4.07
CA VAL A 81 7.72 4.88 3.71
C VAL A 81 7.35 5.32 2.31
N LEU A 82 7.04 4.35 1.45
CA LEU A 82 6.39 4.59 0.16
C LEU A 82 4.89 4.31 0.28
N HIS A 83 4.07 5.27 -0.16
CA HIS A 83 2.61 5.09 -0.20
C HIS A 83 2.14 4.68 -1.60
N GLY A 84 1.15 3.80 -1.64
CA GLY A 84 0.44 3.38 -2.85
C GLY A 84 -1.03 3.08 -2.57
N PRO A 85 -1.85 2.77 -3.60
CA PRO A 85 -3.27 2.48 -3.43
C PRO A 85 -3.49 1.27 -2.52
N ALA A 86 -4.44 1.40 -1.60
CA ALA A 86 -4.69 0.43 -0.55
C ALA A 86 -5.60 -0.70 -1.02
N MET A 87 -5.06 -1.93 -1.06
CA MET A 87 -5.84 -3.12 -1.43
C MET A 87 -6.95 -3.42 -0.42
N ALA A 88 -6.80 -2.96 0.84
CA ALA A 88 -7.83 -3.02 1.87
C ALA A 88 -9.16 -2.35 1.47
N PHE A 89 -9.15 -1.42 0.51
CA PHE A 89 -10.34 -0.72 0.00
C PHE A 89 -11.05 -1.45 -1.14
N LEU A 90 -10.44 -2.50 -1.69
CA LEU A 90 -11.03 -3.26 -2.79
C LEU A 90 -12.24 -4.13 -2.37
N PRO A 91 -12.27 -4.81 -1.21
CA PRO A 91 -13.42 -5.64 -0.82
C PRO A 91 -14.77 -4.89 -0.79
N PRO A 92 -14.89 -3.66 -0.23
CA PRO A 92 -16.11 -2.87 -0.35
C PRO A 92 -16.49 -2.58 -1.80
N LEU A 93 -15.54 -2.28 -2.68
CA LEU A 93 -15.83 -2.02 -4.09
C LEU A 93 -16.34 -3.26 -4.83
N LEU A 94 -15.82 -4.44 -4.50
CA LEU A 94 -16.30 -5.70 -5.04
C LEU A 94 -17.73 -6.01 -4.55
N ALA A 95 -18.01 -5.77 -3.27
CA ALA A 95 -19.35 -5.92 -2.72
C ALA A 95 -20.33 -4.87 -3.29
N TYR A 96 -19.86 -3.66 -3.61
CA TYR A 96 -20.66 -2.68 -4.36
C TYR A 96 -20.95 -3.14 -5.80
N LYS A 97 -19.97 -3.77 -6.48
CA LYS A 97 -20.14 -4.35 -7.83
C LYS A 97 -21.20 -5.46 -7.84
N THR A 98 -21.22 -6.33 -6.83
CA THR A 98 -22.21 -7.43 -6.76
C THR A 98 -23.63 -6.93 -6.47
N GLN A 99 -23.78 -5.86 -5.70
CA GLN A 99 -25.08 -5.23 -5.46
C GLN A 99 -25.56 -4.40 -6.67
N ASN A 100 -24.65 -3.75 -7.39
CA ASN A 100 -24.95 -2.87 -8.52
C ASN A 100 -24.47 -3.45 -9.85
N ILE A 101 -25.14 -4.50 -10.33
CA ILE A 101 -24.81 -5.19 -11.58
C ILE A 101 -24.81 -4.19 -12.76
N CYS A 102 -23.80 -4.29 -13.62
CA CYS A 102 -23.68 -3.50 -14.85
C CYS A 102 -24.52 -4.17 -15.96
N PRO A 103 -25.50 -3.48 -16.56
CA PRO A 103 -26.32 -4.04 -17.64
C PRO A 103 -25.66 -3.93 -19.03
N TYR A 104 -24.50 -3.29 -19.12
CA TYR A 104 -23.78 -2.99 -20.37
C TYR A 104 -22.53 -3.86 -20.54
N THR A 105 -22.10 -4.05 -21.78
CA THR A 105 -20.83 -4.71 -22.12
C THR A 105 -19.70 -3.69 -22.29
N ASP A 106 -18.45 -4.17 -22.34
CA ASP A 106 -17.26 -3.31 -22.47
C ASP A 106 -17.20 -2.53 -23.80
N HIS A 107 -17.94 -2.99 -24.82
CA HIS A 107 -18.01 -2.34 -26.13
C HIS A 107 -19.16 -1.34 -26.27
N ASP A 108 -20.08 -1.31 -25.30
CA ASP A 108 -21.24 -0.43 -25.36
C ASP A 108 -20.86 1.01 -24.99
N ASN A 109 -21.50 1.97 -25.68
CA ASN A 109 -21.43 3.38 -25.33
C ASN A 109 -22.38 3.66 -24.17
N VAL A 110 -21.86 3.59 -22.95
CA VAL A 110 -22.62 3.86 -21.73
C VAL A 110 -22.81 5.37 -21.54
N PRO A 111 -24.04 5.85 -21.25
CA PRO A 111 -24.27 7.28 -21.01
C PRO A 111 -23.41 7.79 -19.83
N PRO A 112 -22.74 8.96 -19.97
CA PRO A 112 -21.87 9.50 -18.94
C PRO A 112 -22.52 9.64 -17.56
N GLU A 113 -23.80 10.00 -17.53
CA GLU A 113 -24.55 10.18 -16.28
C GLU A 113 -24.60 8.91 -15.42
N PHE A 114 -24.62 7.73 -16.05
CA PHE A 114 -24.72 6.45 -15.36
C PHE A 114 -23.42 6.08 -14.65
N TRP A 115 -22.31 5.98 -15.41
CA TRP A 115 -21.03 5.57 -14.84
C TRP A 115 -20.40 6.67 -13.98
N MET A 116 -20.57 7.95 -14.33
CA MET A 116 -20.16 9.06 -13.46
C MET A 116 -20.99 9.11 -12.18
N GLY A 117 -22.27 8.72 -12.24
CA GLY A 117 -23.12 8.58 -11.06
C GLY A 117 -22.54 7.60 -10.03
N ARG A 118 -22.15 6.40 -10.49
CA ARG A 118 -21.47 5.39 -9.65
C ARG A 118 -20.13 5.90 -9.11
N MET A 119 -19.33 6.56 -9.95
CA MET A 119 -18.06 7.15 -9.52
C MET A 119 -18.25 8.24 -8.47
N ARG A 120 -19.31 9.07 -8.55
CA ARG A 120 -19.64 10.09 -7.53
C ARG A 120 -20.00 9.46 -6.19
N GLU A 121 -20.71 8.33 -6.18
CA GLU A 121 -21.05 7.59 -4.97
C GLU A 121 -19.80 6.97 -4.32
N ILE A 122 -18.99 6.29 -5.13
CA ILE A 122 -17.71 5.71 -4.69
C ILE A 122 -16.80 6.80 -4.11
N GLN A 123 -16.61 7.89 -4.86
CA GLN A 123 -15.76 9.00 -4.47
C GLN A 123 -16.27 9.70 -3.21
N GLY A 124 -17.57 9.99 -3.13
CA GLY A 124 -18.15 10.72 -2.00
C GLY A 124 -18.14 9.92 -0.71
N SER A 125 -18.47 8.63 -0.78
CA SER A 125 -18.38 7.73 0.37
C SER A 125 -16.94 7.55 0.84
N LEU A 126 -15.96 7.46 -0.07
CA LEU A 126 -14.54 7.40 0.30
C LEU A 126 -14.06 8.69 0.98
N LEU A 127 -14.43 9.86 0.45
CA LEU A 127 -14.04 11.15 1.00
C LEU A 127 -14.46 11.27 2.48
N LEU A 128 -15.71 10.90 2.78
CA LEU A 128 -16.22 10.92 4.15
C LEU A 128 -15.50 9.88 5.04
N ALA A 129 -15.23 8.68 4.52
CA ALA A 129 -14.50 7.65 5.26
C ALA A 129 -13.05 8.08 5.59
N CYS A 130 -12.36 8.80 4.70
CA CYS A 130 -11.02 9.33 4.96
C CYS A 130 -10.97 10.33 6.12
N LEU A 131 -12.09 11.03 6.43
CA LEU A 131 -12.15 11.89 7.62
C LEU A 131 -12.05 11.09 8.92
N VAL A 132 -12.55 9.84 8.94
CA VAL A 132 -12.40 8.92 10.08
C VAL A 132 -10.92 8.60 10.31
N PHE A 133 -10.17 8.39 9.24
CA PHE A 133 -8.72 8.17 9.25
C PHE A 133 -7.97 9.31 9.96
N ILE A 134 -8.27 10.54 9.54
CA ILE A 134 -7.67 11.76 10.09
C ILE A 134 -8.09 11.92 11.55
N PHE A 135 -9.37 11.72 11.86
CA PHE A 135 -9.89 11.81 13.22
C PHE A 135 -9.21 10.82 14.17
N VAL A 136 -9.06 9.55 13.78
CA VAL A 136 -8.42 8.51 14.59
C VAL A 136 -6.93 8.80 14.83
N GLY A 137 -6.22 9.33 13.84
CA GLY A 137 -4.84 9.77 13.99
C GLY A 137 -4.70 11.02 14.89
N MET A 138 -5.55 12.04 14.67
CA MET A 138 -5.50 13.30 15.41
C MET A 138 -5.92 13.20 16.87
N THR A 139 -6.84 12.31 17.19
CA THR A 139 -7.32 12.09 18.57
C THR A 139 -6.41 11.17 19.38
N GLY A 140 -5.44 10.52 18.73
CA GLY A 140 -4.49 9.62 19.39
C GLY A 140 -5.01 8.20 19.64
N ILE A 141 -6.19 7.88 19.10
CA ILE A 141 -6.80 6.55 19.19
C ILE A 141 -5.90 5.51 18.54
N ALA A 142 -5.24 5.82 17.41
CA ALA A 142 -4.36 4.89 16.70
C ALA A 142 -3.23 4.33 17.59
N GLY A 143 -2.54 5.18 18.35
CA GLY A 143 -1.47 4.79 19.27
C GLY A 143 -1.97 4.11 20.54
N HIS A 144 -3.25 4.25 20.88
CA HIS A 144 -3.87 3.41 21.90
C HIS A 144 -4.19 2.02 21.32
N LEU A 145 -4.76 1.99 20.11
CA LEU A 145 -5.11 0.78 19.37
C LEU A 145 -3.88 -0.09 19.06
N SER A 146 -2.71 0.53 18.84
CA SER A 146 -1.43 -0.19 18.66
C SER A 146 -0.98 -0.98 19.90
N ASN A 147 -1.62 -0.81 21.06
CA ASN A 147 -1.40 -1.70 22.21
C ASN A 147 -2.28 -2.96 22.16
N LEU A 148 -3.43 -2.88 21.50
CA LEU A 148 -4.44 -3.94 21.41
C LEU A 148 -4.21 -4.83 20.18
N ILE A 149 -3.70 -4.23 19.11
CA ILE A 149 -3.38 -4.88 17.84
C ILE A 149 -1.92 -5.34 17.90
N GLY A 150 -1.72 -6.65 17.79
CA GLY A 150 -0.40 -7.27 17.69
C GLY A 150 -0.25 -8.11 16.43
N PRO A 151 0.91 -8.74 16.21
CA PRO A 151 1.12 -9.63 15.08
C PRO A 151 0.05 -10.74 14.97
N ILE A 152 -0.42 -11.30 16.10
CA ILE A 152 -1.50 -12.31 16.12
C ILE A 152 -2.79 -11.83 15.43
N THR A 153 -3.11 -10.54 15.50
CA THR A 153 -4.33 -9.98 14.90
C THR A 153 -4.10 -9.54 13.46
N ILE A 154 -2.89 -9.09 13.15
CA ILE A 154 -2.50 -8.60 11.80
C ILE A 154 -2.41 -9.76 10.81
N VAL A 155 -1.83 -10.91 11.19
CA VAL A 155 -1.61 -12.02 10.26
C VAL A 155 -2.92 -12.57 9.68
N PRO A 156 -3.94 -12.95 10.47
CA PRO A 156 -5.22 -13.40 9.92
C PRO A 156 -5.90 -12.36 9.04
N LEU A 157 -5.84 -11.08 9.43
CA LEU A 157 -6.42 -9.98 8.67
C LEU A 157 -5.81 -9.87 7.27
N MET A 158 -4.47 -9.85 7.18
CA MET A 158 -3.78 -9.76 5.88
C MET A 158 -3.97 -11.01 5.02
N LEU A 159 -3.98 -12.21 5.62
CA LEU A 159 -4.26 -13.44 4.89
C LEU A 159 -5.70 -13.45 4.33
N LEU A 160 -6.68 -12.98 5.10
CA LEU A 160 -8.06 -12.87 4.61
C LEU A 160 -8.22 -11.82 3.51
N LEU A 161 -7.43 -10.75 3.53
CA LEU A 161 -7.34 -9.83 2.39
C LEU A 161 -6.88 -10.57 1.13
N THR A 162 -5.84 -11.41 1.22
CA THR A 162 -5.36 -12.16 0.05
C THR A 162 -6.42 -13.13 -0.50
N THR A 163 -7.13 -13.84 0.38
CA THR A 163 -8.18 -14.78 -0.04
C THR A 163 -9.45 -14.10 -0.57
N SER A 164 -9.71 -12.86 -0.17
CA SER A 164 -10.79 -12.03 -0.73
C SER A 164 -10.57 -11.66 -2.19
N ILE A 165 -9.31 -11.59 -2.66
CA ILE A 165 -8.98 -11.11 -4.00
C ILE A 165 -8.84 -12.25 -5.01
N VAL A 166 -8.78 -13.51 -4.55
CA VAL A 166 -8.66 -14.71 -5.40
C VAL A 166 -9.70 -14.76 -6.53
N PRO A 167 -11.00 -14.46 -6.32
CA PRO A 167 -11.98 -14.47 -7.42
C PRO A 167 -11.65 -13.44 -8.51
N THR A 168 -11.16 -12.25 -8.13
CA THR A 168 -10.74 -11.23 -9.09
C THR A 168 -9.47 -11.62 -9.84
N ILE A 169 -8.55 -12.31 -9.17
CA ILE A 169 -7.38 -12.90 -9.82
C ILE A 169 -7.81 -13.92 -10.86
N GLU A 170 -8.74 -14.82 -10.50
CA GLU A 170 -9.27 -15.84 -11.41
C GLU A 170 -9.97 -15.20 -12.62
N GLU A 171 -10.87 -14.24 -12.40
CA GLU A 171 -11.56 -13.48 -13.47
C GLU A 171 -10.57 -12.84 -14.46
N LYS A 172 -9.43 -12.32 -13.99
CA LYS A 172 -8.42 -11.69 -14.86
C LYS A 172 -7.44 -12.68 -15.47
N LEU A 173 -7.15 -13.78 -14.79
CA LEU A 173 -6.24 -14.82 -15.29
C LEU A 173 -6.91 -15.66 -16.39
N SER A 174 -8.23 -15.88 -16.28
CA SER A 174 -9.02 -16.64 -17.26
C SER A 174 -9.32 -15.90 -18.56
N LEU A 175 -9.07 -14.58 -18.63
CA LEU A 175 -9.27 -13.78 -19.85
C LEU A 175 -8.48 -14.30 -21.04
N HIS A 176 -7.22 -14.71 -20.84
CA HIS A 176 -6.35 -15.16 -21.92
C HIS A 176 -5.14 -15.95 -21.39
N TRP A 177 -4.63 -16.90 -22.17
CA TRP A 177 -3.47 -17.72 -21.76
C TRP A 177 -2.18 -16.90 -21.58
N ILE A 178 -2.09 -15.71 -22.19
CA ILE A 178 -0.94 -14.80 -22.01
C ILE A 178 -0.79 -14.36 -20.54
N SER A 179 -1.88 -14.36 -19.76
CA SER A 179 -1.85 -14.05 -18.33
C SER A 179 -0.96 -15.06 -17.56
N LEU A 180 -0.95 -16.33 -18.00
CA LEU A 180 -0.06 -17.36 -17.45
C LEU A 180 1.40 -17.09 -17.83
N VAL A 181 1.66 -16.67 -19.07
CA VAL A 181 3.02 -16.26 -19.50
C VAL A 181 3.50 -15.09 -18.65
N MET A 182 2.63 -14.10 -18.41
CA MET A 182 2.94 -12.97 -17.54
C MET A 182 3.30 -13.42 -16.12
N LEU A 183 2.52 -14.33 -15.54
CA LEU A 183 2.82 -14.89 -14.23
C LEU A 183 4.18 -15.61 -14.21
N LEU A 184 4.45 -16.47 -15.20
CA LEU A 184 5.72 -17.21 -15.28
C LEU A 184 6.92 -16.29 -15.45
N VAL A 185 6.83 -15.27 -16.30
CA VAL A 185 7.90 -14.28 -16.50
C VAL A 185 8.14 -13.48 -15.23
N VAL A 186 7.08 -13.01 -14.56
CA VAL A 186 7.22 -12.28 -13.30
C VAL A 186 7.88 -13.15 -12.23
N VAL A 187 7.48 -14.41 -12.10
CA VAL A 187 8.11 -15.36 -11.15
C VAL A 187 9.57 -15.60 -11.50
N LEU A 188 9.89 -15.80 -12.78
CA LEU A 188 11.27 -15.94 -13.26
C LEU A 188 12.12 -14.72 -12.87
N MET A 189 11.63 -13.51 -13.11
CA MET A 189 12.35 -12.27 -12.83
C MET A 189 12.46 -11.98 -11.33
N ALA A 190 11.36 -12.11 -10.59
CA ALA A 190 11.26 -11.72 -9.20
C ALA A 190 11.86 -12.74 -8.22
N VAL A 191 11.86 -14.03 -8.55
CA VAL A 191 12.31 -15.11 -7.65
C VAL A 191 13.62 -15.71 -8.14
N TYR A 192 13.65 -16.22 -9.37
CA TYR A 192 14.83 -16.97 -9.86
C TYR A 192 16.00 -16.05 -10.23
N LEU A 193 15.72 -14.90 -10.86
CA LEU A 193 16.74 -13.97 -11.33
C LEU A 193 17.03 -12.83 -10.36
N GLU A 194 16.40 -12.80 -9.19
CA GLU A 194 16.50 -11.72 -8.19
C GLU A 194 17.97 -11.38 -7.83
N ASN A 195 18.78 -12.43 -7.64
CA ASN A 195 20.18 -12.30 -7.22
C ASN A 195 21.18 -12.22 -8.38
N THR A 196 20.70 -12.33 -9.63
CA THR A 196 21.55 -12.29 -10.81
C THR A 196 22.09 -10.87 -11.01
N ARG A 197 23.43 -10.75 -11.06
CA ARG A 197 24.11 -9.47 -11.26
C ARG A 197 24.51 -9.31 -12.71
N ILE A 198 23.89 -8.38 -13.42
CA ILE A 198 24.20 -8.08 -14.82
C ILE A 198 25.25 -6.96 -14.88
N PRO A 199 26.34 -7.10 -15.67
CA PRO A 199 27.25 -6.01 -15.94
C PRO A 199 26.57 -4.95 -16.82
N LEU A 200 26.37 -3.76 -16.26
CA LEU A 200 25.88 -2.61 -16.99
C LEU A 200 27.04 -1.71 -17.38
N TYR A 201 27.26 -1.59 -18.68
CA TYR A 201 28.31 -0.77 -19.26
C TYR A 201 27.81 0.67 -19.37
N TYR A 202 28.54 1.60 -18.78
CA TYR A 202 28.29 3.03 -18.96
C TYR A 202 29.59 3.77 -19.23
N TYR A 203 29.49 4.85 -20.00
CA TYR A 203 30.63 5.69 -20.29
C TYR A 203 30.90 6.62 -19.11
N SER A 204 32.02 6.44 -18.42
CA SER A 204 32.40 7.28 -17.28
C SER A 204 33.20 8.49 -17.79
N THR A 205 32.57 9.67 -17.79
CA THR A 205 33.21 10.93 -18.20
C THR A 205 34.45 11.26 -17.37
N LYS A 206 34.52 10.80 -16.10
CA LYS A 206 35.68 11.00 -15.22
C LYS A 206 36.88 10.12 -15.61
N LYS A 207 36.63 8.88 -16.04
CA LYS A 207 37.69 7.93 -16.42
C LYS A 207 37.94 7.88 -17.93
N LYS A 208 37.13 8.59 -18.73
CA LYS A 208 37.11 8.55 -20.20
C LYS A 208 37.14 7.13 -20.78
N GLN A 209 36.50 6.19 -20.07
CA GLN A 209 36.48 4.78 -20.41
C GLN A 209 35.09 4.20 -20.11
N VAL A 210 34.75 3.14 -20.84
CA VAL A 210 33.56 2.33 -20.58
C VAL A 210 33.83 1.51 -19.32
N VAL A 211 33.07 1.79 -18.26
CA VAL A 211 33.18 1.09 -16.98
C VAL A 211 31.96 0.19 -16.85
N SER A 212 32.17 -1.06 -16.40
CA SER A 212 31.10 -1.99 -16.08
C SER A 212 30.82 -1.97 -14.58
N THR A 213 29.57 -1.68 -14.19
CA THR A 213 29.10 -1.90 -12.82
C THR A 213 28.11 -3.06 -12.80
N LYS A 214 28.28 -3.99 -11.86
CA LYS A 214 27.37 -5.12 -11.68
C LYS A 214 26.15 -4.69 -10.85
N ILE A 215 24.95 -4.72 -11.43
CA ILE A 215 23.70 -4.38 -10.72
C ILE A 215 22.71 -5.56 -10.73
N ARG A 216 21.79 -5.58 -9.75
CA ARG A 216 20.72 -6.58 -9.65
C ARG A 216 19.46 -6.12 -10.38
N LEU A 217 19.53 -5.97 -11.70
CA LEU A 217 18.46 -5.37 -12.49
C LEU A 217 17.09 -6.05 -12.27
N PHE A 218 17.06 -7.39 -12.30
CA PHE A 218 15.84 -8.18 -12.15
C PHE A 218 15.21 -8.08 -10.76
N GLY A 219 16.01 -8.10 -9.69
CA GLY A 219 15.50 -7.90 -8.33
C GLY A 219 15.06 -6.46 -8.04
N GLN A 220 15.54 -5.48 -8.80
CA GLN A 220 15.17 -4.07 -8.63
C GLN A 220 13.90 -3.67 -9.37
N PHE A 221 13.66 -4.22 -10.57
CA PHE A 221 12.53 -3.87 -11.44
C PHE A 221 11.77 -5.10 -12.00
N PRO A 222 11.43 -6.11 -11.17
CA PRO A 222 10.88 -7.36 -11.70
C PRO A 222 9.55 -7.15 -12.42
N TYR A 223 8.64 -6.36 -11.85
CA TYR A 223 7.32 -6.09 -12.44
C TYR A 223 7.41 -5.30 -13.74
N LEU A 224 8.16 -4.19 -13.73
CA LEU A 224 8.32 -3.33 -14.91
C LEU A 224 8.93 -4.09 -16.08
N LEU A 225 10.03 -4.82 -15.84
CA LEU A 225 10.70 -5.55 -16.92
C LEU A 225 9.84 -6.70 -17.46
N SER A 226 9.10 -7.38 -16.59
CA SER A 226 8.17 -8.44 -17.01
C SER A 226 7.02 -7.90 -17.86
N MET A 227 6.44 -6.76 -17.46
CA MET A 227 5.40 -6.08 -18.24
C MET A 227 5.90 -5.70 -19.63
N LEU A 228 7.08 -5.07 -19.72
CA LEU A 228 7.65 -4.66 -20.99
C LEU A 228 7.92 -5.86 -21.91
N LEU A 229 8.45 -6.95 -21.34
CA LEU A 229 8.74 -8.16 -22.11
C LEU A 229 7.46 -8.80 -22.64
N VAL A 230 6.44 -8.98 -21.80
CA VAL A 230 5.20 -9.65 -22.21
C VAL A 230 4.35 -8.75 -23.09
N TRP A 231 4.34 -7.44 -22.85
CA TRP A 231 3.74 -6.48 -23.78
C TRP A 231 4.41 -6.55 -25.16
N PHE A 232 5.74 -6.69 -25.22
CA PHE A 232 6.44 -6.88 -26.49
C PHE A 232 6.07 -8.19 -27.19
N ILE A 233 5.82 -9.27 -26.43
CA ILE A 233 5.27 -10.52 -26.99
C ILE A 233 3.88 -10.30 -27.57
N CYS A 234 2.99 -9.61 -26.84
CA CYS A 234 1.65 -9.24 -27.34
C CYS A 234 1.72 -8.38 -28.61
N PHE A 235 2.69 -7.45 -28.67
CA PHE A 235 2.92 -6.62 -29.85
C PHE A 235 3.36 -7.46 -31.06
N ILE A 236 4.27 -8.42 -30.88
CA ILE A 236 4.64 -9.36 -31.95
C ILE A 236 3.42 -10.15 -32.41
N MET A 237 2.64 -10.73 -31.48
CA MET A 237 1.42 -11.48 -31.80
C MET A 237 0.38 -10.64 -32.55
N THR A 238 0.31 -9.34 -32.25
CA THR A 238 -0.58 -8.38 -32.92
C THR A 238 -0.14 -8.17 -34.37
N ILE A 239 1.17 -7.98 -34.62
CA ILE A 239 1.70 -7.75 -35.97
C ILE A 239 1.65 -9.02 -36.83
N THR A 240 1.86 -10.19 -36.23
CA THR A 240 1.83 -11.47 -36.94
C THR A 240 0.41 -12.02 -37.12
N ASP A 241 -0.62 -11.29 -36.68
CA ASP A 241 -2.03 -11.69 -36.67
C ASP A 241 -2.26 -13.09 -36.05
N LEU A 242 -1.42 -13.47 -35.08
CA LEU A 242 -1.60 -14.67 -34.28
C LEU A 242 -2.75 -14.50 -33.26
N GLU A 243 -3.02 -13.26 -32.87
CA GLU A 243 -4.13 -12.90 -31.99
C GLU A 243 -5.33 -12.40 -32.82
N PRO A 244 -6.55 -12.92 -32.60
CA PRO A 244 -7.73 -12.46 -33.32
C PRO A 244 -8.00 -10.97 -33.09
N TYR A 245 -8.71 -10.33 -34.03
CA TYR A 245 -8.96 -8.88 -34.03
C TYR A 245 -9.64 -8.35 -32.74
N ASN A 246 -10.47 -9.17 -32.08
CA ASN A 246 -11.10 -8.84 -30.79
C ASN A 246 -10.42 -9.54 -29.59
N GLY A 247 -9.17 -9.98 -29.76
CA GLY A 247 -8.42 -10.70 -28.74
C GLY A 247 -8.08 -9.81 -27.54
N ALA A 248 -8.22 -10.36 -26.33
CA ALA A 248 -7.95 -9.63 -25.09
C ALA A 248 -6.46 -9.29 -24.90
N ALA A 249 -5.56 -9.89 -25.69
CA ALA A 249 -4.12 -9.64 -25.65
C ALA A 249 -3.63 -8.68 -26.75
N ARG A 250 -4.53 -8.19 -27.61
CA ARG A 250 -4.16 -7.37 -28.77
C ARG A 250 -3.79 -5.94 -28.35
N THR A 251 -2.74 -5.40 -28.96
CA THR A 251 -2.15 -4.10 -28.54
C THR A 251 -2.65 -2.90 -29.36
N ASP A 252 -3.27 -3.12 -30.52
CA ASP A 252 -3.70 -2.10 -31.48
C ASP A 252 -5.22 -1.81 -31.43
N ASN A 253 -5.89 -2.18 -30.33
CA ASN A 253 -7.32 -1.92 -30.15
C ASN A 253 -7.65 -0.44 -30.46
N ASN A 254 -8.67 -0.20 -31.30
CA ASN A 254 -9.00 1.14 -31.79
C ASN A 254 -9.21 2.16 -30.66
N LEU A 255 -9.87 1.76 -29.57
CA LEU A 255 -10.07 2.61 -28.38
C LEU A 255 -8.74 2.98 -27.71
N THR A 256 -7.84 2.01 -27.57
CA THR A 256 -6.51 2.19 -27.00
C THR A 256 -5.66 3.14 -27.86
N MET A 257 -5.67 2.94 -29.18
CA MET A 257 -4.95 3.78 -30.13
C MET A 257 -5.49 5.21 -30.17
N MET A 258 -6.81 5.38 -30.08
CA MET A 258 -7.46 6.69 -29.98
C MET A 258 -6.99 7.43 -28.72
N VAL A 259 -7.04 6.78 -27.55
CA VAL A 259 -6.60 7.39 -26.28
C VAL A 259 -5.10 7.75 -26.30
N LEU A 260 -4.25 6.90 -26.90
CA LEU A 260 -2.83 7.19 -27.07
C LEU A 260 -2.56 8.41 -27.95
N ARG A 261 -3.37 8.64 -29.00
CA ARG A 261 -3.24 9.79 -29.89
C ARG A 261 -3.79 11.06 -29.25
N GLU A 262 -5.01 11.01 -28.72
CA GLU A 262 -5.77 12.18 -28.27
C GLU A 262 -5.41 12.67 -26.86
N SER A 263 -4.83 11.82 -26.01
CA SER A 263 -4.42 12.24 -24.67
C SER A 263 -3.46 13.43 -24.71
N PRO A 264 -3.61 14.45 -23.85
CA PRO A 264 -2.65 15.54 -23.77
C PRO A 264 -1.29 15.03 -23.26
N TRP A 265 -0.22 15.80 -23.50
CA TRP A 265 1.11 15.50 -22.94
C TRP A 265 1.17 15.72 -21.43
N PHE A 266 0.50 16.76 -20.95
CA PHE A 266 0.42 17.11 -19.55
C PHE A 266 -1.04 17.26 -19.13
N GLN A 267 -1.39 16.64 -18.00
CA GLN A 267 -2.71 16.78 -17.39
C GLN A 267 -2.55 16.81 -15.88
N VAL A 268 -3.12 17.84 -15.25
CA VAL A 268 -3.22 17.92 -13.80
C VAL A 268 -4.52 17.24 -13.38
N PRO A 269 -4.50 16.25 -12.45
CA PRO A 269 -5.71 15.70 -11.88
C PRO A 269 -6.52 16.80 -11.20
N LEU A 270 -7.69 17.12 -11.77
CA LEU A 270 -8.59 18.12 -11.21
C LEU A 270 -9.29 17.56 -9.98
N PRO A 271 -9.55 18.38 -8.95
CA PRO A 271 -10.35 17.96 -7.82
C PRO A 271 -11.79 17.69 -8.26
N LEU A 272 -12.39 16.62 -7.73
CA LEU A 272 -13.76 16.20 -8.01
C LEU A 272 -14.07 16.05 -9.51
N PRO A 273 -13.28 15.23 -10.26
CA PRO A 273 -13.37 15.16 -11.72
C PRO A 273 -14.72 14.62 -12.22
N PHE A 274 -15.44 13.86 -11.38
CA PHE A 274 -16.73 13.27 -11.73
C PHE A 274 -17.90 14.18 -11.38
N GLY A 275 -17.71 15.26 -10.61
CA GLY A 275 -18.75 16.17 -10.12
C GLY A 275 -18.92 16.12 -8.60
N PHE A 276 -19.97 16.76 -8.07
CA PHE A 276 -20.21 16.80 -6.62
C PHE A 276 -20.42 15.38 -6.04
N PRO A 277 -19.77 15.06 -4.90
CA PRO A 277 -19.81 13.73 -4.30
C PRO A 277 -21.23 13.37 -3.85
N LYS A 278 -21.61 12.11 -4.10
CA LYS A 278 -22.81 11.49 -3.54
C LYS A 278 -22.40 10.46 -2.50
N ILE A 279 -23.25 10.22 -1.51
CA ILE A 279 -22.94 9.27 -0.44
C ILE A 279 -23.98 8.16 -0.47
N SER A 280 -23.50 6.92 -0.51
CA SER A 280 -24.30 5.72 -0.31
C SER A 280 -23.86 5.04 0.98
N ALA A 281 -24.83 4.71 1.85
CA ALA A 281 -24.58 4.22 3.20
C ALA A 281 -23.77 2.92 3.20
N GLY A 282 -24.14 1.94 2.35
CA GLY A 282 -23.46 0.65 2.26
C GLY A 282 -21.96 0.81 2.03
N ILE A 283 -21.57 1.42 0.90
CA ILE A 283 -20.16 1.62 0.54
C ILE A 283 -19.44 2.58 1.49
N PHE A 284 -20.11 3.55 2.09
CA PHE A 284 -19.53 4.40 3.13
C PHE A 284 -19.06 3.57 4.34
N PHE A 285 -19.94 2.76 4.92
CA PHE A 285 -19.56 1.91 6.05
C PHE A 285 -18.55 0.82 5.66
N GLY A 286 -18.66 0.29 4.43
CA GLY A 286 -17.65 -0.60 3.86
C GLY A 286 -16.26 0.05 3.83
N TYR A 287 -16.17 1.31 3.39
CA TYR A 287 -14.90 2.04 3.42
C TYR A 287 -14.43 2.38 4.82
N VAL A 288 -15.32 2.70 5.77
CA VAL A 288 -14.93 2.86 7.18
C VAL A 288 -14.30 1.58 7.72
N ALA A 289 -14.84 0.40 7.38
CA ALA A 289 -14.22 -0.87 7.72
C ALA A 289 -12.83 -1.04 7.09
N SER A 290 -12.66 -0.67 5.82
CA SER A 290 -11.35 -0.65 5.15
C SER A 290 -10.35 0.32 5.79
N VAL A 291 -10.81 1.48 6.28
CA VAL A 291 -9.97 2.42 7.04
C VAL A 291 -9.41 1.74 8.29
N PHE A 292 -10.25 1.09 9.09
CA PHE A 292 -9.78 0.38 10.28
C PHE A 292 -8.83 -0.77 9.94
N ALA A 293 -9.11 -1.53 8.88
CA ALA A 293 -8.23 -2.59 8.41
C ALA A 293 -6.86 -2.05 7.96
N SER A 294 -6.84 -0.94 7.21
CA SER A 294 -5.62 -0.27 6.79
C SER A 294 -4.82 0.26 7.99
N ILE A 295 -5.48 0.81 9.02
CA ILE A 295 -4.81 1.22 10.27
C ILE A 295 -4.13 0.01 10.95
N ILE A 296 -4.82 -1.14 11.05
CA ILE A 296 -4.27 -2.37 11.63
C ILE A 296 -3.06 -2.85 10.84
N GLU A 297 -3.17 -2.92 9.51
CA GLU A 297 -2.10 -3.31 8.60
C GLU A 297 -0.87 -2.39 8.74
N ASN A 298 -1.09 -1.08 8.79
CA ASN A 298 -0.01 -0.10 8.85
C ASN A 298 0.71 -0.06 10.19
N ILE A 299 0.03 -0.33 11.31
CA ILE A 299 0.71 -0.50 12.60
C ILE A 299 1.75 -1.63 12.53
N GLY A 300 1.42 -2.76 11.89
CA GLY A 300 2.36 -3.86 11.66
C GLY A 300 3.51 -3.47 10.72
N SER A 301 3.16 -2.80 9.61
CA SER A 301 4.13 -2.33 8.62
C SER A 301 5.13 -1.32 9.19
N TYR A 302 4.70 -0.45 10.10
CA TYR A 302 5.58 0.51 10.76
C TYR A 302 6.61 -0.16 11.68
N ASP A 303 6.24 -1.22 12.39
CA ASP A 303 7.19 -2.01 13.20
C ASP A 303 8.19 -2.76 12.31
N LEU A 304 7.71 -3.40 11.24
CA LEU A 304 8.58 -4.06 10.25
C LEU A 304 9.56 -3.09 9.59
N LEU A 305 9.10 -1.89 9.22
CA LEU A 305 9.95 -0.86 8.63
C LEU A 305 10.97 -0.33 9.62
N ALA A 306 10.58 -0.11 10.88
CA ALA A 306 11.51 0.30 11.93
C ALA A 306 12.62 -0.74 12.12
N ARG A 307 12.28 -2.03 12.17
CA ARG A 307 13.25 -3.14 12.25
C ARG A 307 14.20 -3.17 11.05
N THR A 308 13.64 -3.07 9.85
CA THR A 308 14.40 -3.13 8.60
C THR A 308 15.33 -1.91 8.45
N SER A 309 14.89 -0.77 8.98
CA SER A 309 15.67 0.49 9.02
C SER A 309 16.59 0.60 10.25
N GLN A 310 16.72 -0.46 11.05
CA GLN A 310 17.55 -0.50 12.26
C GLN A 310 17.21 0.61 13.28
N GLN A 311 15.93 0.96 13.40
CA GLN A 311 15.41 1.94 14.34
C GLN A 311 14.67 1.28 15.52
N LYS A 312 14.44 2.06 16.58
CA LYS A 312 13.60 1.64 17.71
C LYS A 312 12.14 1.47 17.26
N PRO A 313 11.33 0.65 17.95
CA PRO A 313 9.89 0.58 17.67
C PRO A 313 9.25 1.97 17.71
N PRO A 314 8.36 2.31 16.74
CA PRO A 314 7.81 3.64 16.63
C PRO A 314 7.00 3.99 17.90
N PRO A 315 7.22 5.17 18.50
CA PRO A 315 6.44 5.59 19.65
C PRO A 315 5.01 5.96 19.24
N LYS A 316 4.09 5.99 20.22
CA LYS A 316 2.65 6.18 19.97
C LYS A 316 2.33 7.50 19.26
N ASP A 317 3.04 8.57 19.59
CA ASP A 317 2.92 9.85 18.91
C ASP A 317 3.27 9.71 17.43
N ALA A 318 4.38 9.04 17.09
CA ALA A 318 4.77 8.79 15.70
C ALA A 318 3.74 7.95 14.94
N ILE A 319 3.15 6.93 15.57
CA ILE A 319 2.05 6.13 14.99
C ILE A 319 0.83 7.02 14.72
N ASN A 320 0.42 7.85 15.69
CA ASN A 320 -0.70 8.77 15.52
C ASN A 320 -0.49 9.73 14.34
N ARG A 321 0.72 10.29 14.20
CA ARG A 321 1.04 11.16 13.05
C ARG A 321 1.00 10.42 11.74
N ALA A 322 1.56 9.22 11.72
CA ALA A 322 1.66 8.40 10.52
C ALA A 322 0.25 8.07 9.98
N ILE A 323 -0.67 7.66 10.86
CA ILE A 323 -2.06 7.40 10.49
C ILE A 323 -2.79 8.69 10.08
N ALA A 324 -2.55 9.82 10.75
CA ALA A 324 -3.15 11.10 10.36
C ALA A 324 -2.71 11.54 8.95
N MET A 325 -1.40 11.45 8.65
CA MET A 325 -0.83 11.82 7.35
C MET A 325 -1.24 10.85 6.23
N GLU A 326 -1.39 9.57 6.55
CA GLU A 326 -1.99 8.59 5.66
C GLU A 326 -3.45 8.91 5.34
N GLY A 327 -4.21 9.36 6.34
CA GLY A 327 -5.57 9.89 6.17
C GLY A 327 -5.63 11.11 5.25
N PHE A 328 -4.71 12.07 5.42
CA PHE A 328 -4.60 13.22 4.52
C PHE A 328 -4.22 12.80 3.08
N GLY A 329 -3.28 11.87 2.93
CA GLY A 329 -2.94 11.30 1.62
C GLY A 329 -4.14 10.62 0.95
N SER A 330 -4.90 9.85 1.74
CA SER A 330 -6.12 9.18 1.28
C SER A 330 -7.21 10.17 0.90
N LEU A 331 -7.35 11.27 1.65
CA LEU A 331 -8.28 12.35 1.31
C LEU A 331 -7.92 13.02 -0.01
N ILE A 332 -6.62 13.26 -0.26
CA ILE A 332 -6.14 13.81 -1.55
C ILE A 332 -6.43 12.82 -2.69
N ALA A 333 -6.22 11.51 -2.47
CA ALA A 333 -6.58 10.47 -3.43
C ALA A 333 -8.09 10.45 -3.73
N ALA A 334 -8.93 10.54 -2.69
CA ALA A 334 -10.38 10.62 -2.81
C ALA A 334 -10.83 11.86 -3.59
N ILE A 335 -10.28 13.04 -3.28
CA ILE A 335 -10.58 14.28 -4.00
C ILE A 335 -10.16 14.19 -5.48
N SER A 336 -9.03 13.54 -5.76
CA SER A 336 -8.52 13.32 -7.12
C SER A 336 -9.28 12.24 -7.89
N GLY A 337 -10.22 11.53 -7.24
CA GLY A 337 -11.08 10.52 -7.87
C GLY A 337 -10.50 9.11 -7.92
N VAL A 338 -9.44 8.81 -7.17
CA VAL A 338 -8.70 7.52 -7.21
C VAL A 338 -9.50 6.32 -6.67
N SER A 339 -10.68 6.54 -6.09
CA SER A 339 -11.59 5.50 -5.55
C SER A 339 -10.95 4.53 -4.54
N SER A 340 -9.72 4.81 -4.10
CA SER A 340 -8.96 4.09 -3.08
C SER A 340 -8.29 5.07 -2.13
N GLY A 341 -8.13 4.67 -0.86
CA GLY A 341 -7.17 5.29 0.03
C GLY A 341 -5.73 4.94 -0.34
N VAL A 342 -4.77 5.58 0.34
CA VAL A 342 -3.35 5.23 0.25
C VAL A 342 -2.91 4.47 1.50
N THR A 343 -1.97 3.56 1.35
CA THR A 343 -1.40 2.76 2.45
C THR A 343 0.10 2.59 2.28
N THR A 344 0.80 2.09 3.30
CA THR A 344 2.22 1.76 3.24
C THR A 344 2.44 0.50 2.39
N TYR A 345 3.32 0.59 1.40
CA TYR A 345 3.62 -0.57 0.56
C TYR A 345 4.60 -1.53 1.22
N ALA A 346 4.13 -2.75 1.45
CA ALA A 346 4.93 -3.84 1.98
C ALA A 346 6.11 -4.21 1.05
N GLU A 347 5.93 -4.05 -0.27
CA GLU A 347 6.97 -4.26 -1.29
C GLU A 347 8.15 -3.32 -1.07
N ASN A 348 7.89 -2.06 -0.70
CA ASN A 348 8.94 -1.10 -0.38
C ASN A 348 9.75 -1.54 0.85
N ILE A 349 9.09 -2.04 1.90
CA ILE A 349 9.76 -2.56 3.10
C ILE A 349 10.66 -3.75 2.72
N ALA A 350 10.16 -4.67 1.91
CA ALA A 350 10.93 -5.80 1.40
C ALA A 350 12.14 -5.32 0.57
N LEU A 351 11.97 -4.31 -0.29
CA LEU A 351 13.07 -3.78 -1.08
C LEU A 351 14.13 -3.09 -0.22
N ILE A 352 13.76 -2.38 0.85
CA ILE A 352 14.73 -1.81 1.81
C ILE A 352 15.50 -2.93 2.50
N HIS A 353 14.85 -4.04 2.82
CA HIS A 353 15.53 -5.22 3.37
C HIS A 353 16.63 -5.76 2.45
N ILE A 354 16.41 -5.73 1.13
CA ILE A 354 17.33 -6.25 0.12
C ILE A 354 18.41 -5.24 -0.28
N THR A 355 18.02 -3.98 -0.47
CA THR A 355 18.90 -2.89 -0.95
C THR A 355 19.71 -2.26 0.16
N LYS A 356 19.26 -2.38 1.42
CA LYS A 356 19.84 -1.73 2.59
C LYS A 356 19.87 -0.20 2.48
N VAL A 357 18.96 0.38 1.71
CA VAL A 357 18.81 1.84 1.54
C VAL A 357 17.53 2.30 2.22
N ALA A 358 17.66 2.90 3.41
CA ALA A 358 16.54 3.37 4.23
C ALA A 358 16.43 4.91 4.30
N SER A 359 17.17 5.64 3.45
CA SER A 359 17.20 7.11 3.45
C SER A 359 15.86 7.75 3.09
N ARG A 360 15.42 8.71 3.89
CA ARG A 360 14.19 9.49 3.67
C ARG A 360 14.26 10.37 2.44
N THR A 361 15.43 10.97 2.17
CA THR A 361 15.62 11.89 1.04
C THR A 361 15.42 11.15 -0.28
N THR A 362 15.93 9.92 -0.37
CA THR A 362 15.69 9.03 -1.51
C THR A 362 14.20 8.74 -1.69
N MET A 363 13.46 8.52 -0.60
CA MET A 363 12.03 8.25 -0.64
C MET A 363 11.19 9.48 -1.01
N GLN A 364 11.56 10.66 -0.51
CA GLN A 364 10.94 11.93 -0.90
C GLN A 364 11.13 12.19 -2.40
N PHE A 365 12.32 11.89 -2.93
CA PHE A 365 12.57 11.98 -4.37
C PHE A 365 11.73 10.95 -5.16
N ALA A 366 11.54 9.73 -4.64
CA ALA A 366 10.62 8.76 -5.25
C ALA A 366 9.19 9.32 -5.34
N GLY A 367 8.70 9.96 -4.26
CA GLY A 367 7.40 10.63 -4.27
C GLY A 367 7.33 11.78 -5.29
N PHE A 368 8.40 12.55 -5.45
CA PHE A 368 8.49 13.59 -6.48
C PHE A 368 8.46 13.00 -7.90
N VAL A 369 9.17 11.90 -8.14
CA VAL A 369 9.13 11.18 -9.42
C VAL A 369 7.71 10.68 -9.73
N LEU A 370 7.01 10.13 -8.74
CA LEU A 370 5.60 9.71 -8.91
C LEU A 370 4.70 10.87 -9.32
N ILE A 371 4.86 12.06 -8.71
CA ILE A 371 4.11 13.26 -9.10
C ILE A 371 4.40 13.63 -10.56
N LEU A 372 5.68 13.67 -10.96
CA LEU A 372 6.05 14.01 -12.33
C LEU A 372 5.48 13.02 -13.35
N LEU A 373 5.54 11.72 -13.06
CA LEU A 373 4.98 10.67 -13.92
C LEU A 373 3.45 10.74 -14.00
N GLY A 374 2.79 11.11 -12.91
CA GLY A 374 1.34 11.30 -12.89
C GLY A 374 0.89 12.52 -13.70
N LEU A 375 1.64 13.62 -13.65
CA LEU A 375 1.35 14.83 -14.45
C LEU A 375 1.55 14.61 -15.96
N PHE A 376 2.38 13.63 -16.32
CA PHE A 376 2.66 13.29 -17.71
C PHE A 376 1.65 12.24 -18.22
N SER A 377 0.47 12.72 -18.66
CA SER A 377 -0.67 11.88 -19.05
C SER A 377 -0.40 10.91 -20.19
N LYS A 378 0.58 11.17 -21.06
CA LYS A 378 1.00 10.20 -22.09
C LYS A 378 1.57 8.93 -21.49
N PHE A 379 2.30 9.03 -20.38
CA PHE A 379 2.76 7.85 -19.66
C PHE A 379 1.60 7.06 -19.06
N ALA A 380 0.62 7.75 -18.46
CA ALA A 380 -0.61 7.12 -18.00
C ALA A 380 -1.41 6.46 -19.15
N ALA A 381 -1.40 7.05 -20.36
CA ALA A 381 -2.03 6.47 -21.55
C ALA A 381 -1.32 5.19 -22.04
N ILE A 382 0.02 5.18 -22.03
CA ILE A 382 0.80 3.96 -22.32
C ILE A 382 0.48 2.87 -21.30
N LEU A 383 0.41 3.23 -20.02
CA LEU A 383 0.06 2.30 -18.96
C LEU A 383 -1.39 1.78 -19.07
N ALA A 384 -2.35 2.62 -19.43
CA ALA A 384 -3.73 2.22 -19.68
C ALA A 384 -3.89 1.36 -20.94
N SER A 385 -2.93 1.42 -21.87
CA SER A 385 -2.91 0.61 -23.10
C SER A 385 -2.51 -0.84 -22.87
N ILE A 386 -1.99 -1.16 -21.68
CA ILE A 386 -1.61 -2.52 -21.32
C ILE A 386 -2.88 -3.39 -21.35
N PRO A 387 -2.88 -4.54 -22.07
CA PRO A 387 -4.05 -5.40 -22.15
C PRO A 387 -4.46 -5.95 -20.77
N ASP A 388 -5.77 -6.03 -20.52
CA ASP A 388 -6.34 -6.51 -19.25
C ASP A 388 -5.83 -7.89 -18.82
N ALA A 389 -5.52 -8.76 -19.79
CA ALA A 389 -4.97 -10.09 -19.54
C ALA A 389 -3.64 -10.05 -18.75
N LEU A 390 -2.77 -9.07 -19.01
CA LEU A 390 -1.49 -8.97 -18.31
C LEU A 390 -1.66 -8.63 -16.82
N VAL A 391 -2.76 -7.93 -16.48
CA VAL A 391 -3.04 -7.48 -15.11
C VAL A 391 -3.23 -8.66 -14.16
N GLY A 392 -3.81 -9.78 -14.62
CA GLY A 392 -4.02 -10.98 -13.79
C GLY A 392 -2.73 -11.58 -13.26
N GLY A 393 -1.69 -11.71 -14.10
CA GLY A 393 -0.38 -12.23 -13.68
C GLY A 393 0.34 -11.32 -12.67
N ILE A 394 0.27 -10.00 -12.88
CA ILE A 394 0.86 -9.00 -11.98
C ILE A 394 0.15 -8.99 -10.63
N LEU A 395 -1.20 -8.93 -10.66
CA LEU A 395 -2.04 -8.95 -9.46
C LEU A 395 -1.76 -10.22 -8.64
N THR A 396 -1.66 -11.39 -9.28
CA THR A 396 -1.34 -12.65 -8.59
C THR A 396 -0.03 -12.57 -7.82
N MET A 397 1.04 -12.07 -8.44
CA MET A 397 2.34 -11.91 -7.78
C MET A 397 2.29 -10.86 -6.67
N GLY A 398 1.63 -9.72 -6.89
CA GLY A 398 1.47 -8.67 -5.87
C GLY A 398 0.74 -9.17 -4.63
N ILE A 399 -0.40 -9.87 -4.80
CA ILE A 399 -1.15 -10.44 -3.67
C ILE A 399 -0.36 -11.55 -2.97
N SER A 400 0.43 -12.34 -3.71
CA SER A 400 1.32 -13.35 -3.15
C SER A 400 2.41 -12.73 -2.26
N MET A 401 2.98 -11.58 -2.65
CA MET A 401 3.93 -10.84 -1.82
C MET A 401 3.29 -10.34 -0.53
N ILE A 402 2.08 -9.78 -0.59
CA ILE A 402 1.32 -9.36 0.61
C ILE A 402 1.09 -10.57 1.55
N GLY A 403 0.70 -11.73 1.00
CA GLY A 403 0.55 -12.97 1.77
C GLY A 403 1.87 -13.44 2.40
N GLY A 404 2.99 -13.35 1.69
CA GLY A 404 4.32 -13.66 2.22
C GLY A 404 4.72 -12.75 3.38
N VAL A 405 4.45 -11.44 3.27
CA VAL A 405 4.70 -10.47 4.36
C VAL A 405 3.80 -10.76 5.56
N ALA A 406 2.54 -11.11 5.34
CA ALA A 406 1.64 -11.55 6.40
C ALA A 406 2.23 -12.76 7.14
N LEU A 407 2.70 -13.79 6.42
CA LEU A 407 3.32 -14.97 7.03
C LEU A 407 4.65 -14.63 7.74
N SER A 408 5.41 -13.64 7.26
CA SER A 408 6.65 -13.23 7.93
C SER A 408 6.40 -12.67 9.34
N ASN A 409 5.24 -12.05 9.59
CA ASN A 409 4.85 -11.57 10.92
C ASN A 409 4.62 -12.70 11.93
N LEU A 410 4.41 -13.95 11.48
CA LEU A 410 4.35 -15.12 12.36
C LEU A 410 5.66 -15.34 13.12
N GLN A 411 6.80 -14.89 12.57
CA GLN A 411 8.10 -14.98 13.24
C GLN A 411 8.17 -14.17 14.54
N MET A 412 7.22 -13.24 14.75
CA MET A 412 7.13 -12.46 15.98
C MET A 412 6.32 -13.16 17.06
N ILE A 413 5.55 -14.19 16.72
CA ILE A 413 4.56 -14.81 17.60
C ILE A 413 5.13 -16.11 18.17
N ASP A 414 4.91 -16.37 19.46
CA ASP A 414 5.20 -17.69 20.02
C ASP A 414 4.11 -18.69 19.61
N LEU A 415 4.38 -19.45 18.54
CA LEU A 415 3.48 -20.47 17.98
C LEU A 415 3.45 -21.77 18.79
N LYS A 416 4.28 -21.92 19.84
CA LYS A 416 4.24 -23.09 20.73
C LYS A 416 3.02 -23.08 21.64
N LEU A 417 2.46 -21.89 21.88
CA LEU A 417 1.26 -21.73 22.69
C LEU A 417 0.02 -22.13 21.89
N CYS A 418 -0.70 -23.16 22.35
CA CYS A 418 -1.99 -23.56 21.79
C CYS A 418 -2.97 -22.39 21.72
N ARG A 419 -2.92 -21.45 22.70
CA ARG A 419 -3.71 -20.20 22.68
C ARG A 419 -3.54 -19.45 21.36
N ASN A 420 -2.31 -19.12 20.99
CA ASN A 420 -2.02 -18.29 19.82
C ASN A 420 -2.40 -19.03 18.52
N LEU A 421 -2.12 -20.33 18.46
CA LEU A 421 -2.48 -21.17 17.33
C LEU A 421 -4.00 -21.24 17.13
N SER A 422 -4.76 -21.47 18.20
CA SER A 422 -6.22 -21.50 18.17
C SER A 422 -6.85 -20.17 17.78
N ILE A 423 -6.33 -19.04 18.30
CA ILE A 423 -6.84 -17.71 17.94
C ILE A 423 -6.68 -17.45 16.44
N MET A 424 -5.49 -17.70 15.88
CA MET A 424 -5.26 -17.48 14.45
C MET A 424 -6.12 -18.41 13.59
N GLY A 425 -6.15 -19.71 13.90
CA GLY A 425 -6.93 -20.70 13.16
C GLY A 425 -8.43 -20.38 13.17
N LEU A 426 -8.98 -20.06 14.34
CA LEU A 426 -10.40 -19.70 14.48
C LEU A 426 -10.73 -18.39 13.74
N SER A 427 -9.84 -17.40 13.80
CA SER A 427 -10.05 -16.11 13.12
C SER A 427 -10.02 -16.24 11.60
N LEU A 428 -9.11 -17.04 11.06
CA LEU A 428 -9.06 -17.36 9.63
C LEU A 428 -10.32 -18.11 9.19
N LEU A 429 -10.73 -19.14 9.93
CA LEU A 429 -11.88 -19.96 9.57
C LEU A 429 -13.18 -19.15 9.64
N LEU A 430 -13.44 -18.45 10.74
CA LEU A 430 -14.63 -17.61 10.89
C LEU A 430 -14.62 -16.44 9.89
N GLY A 431 -13.46 -15.86 9.62
CA GLY A 431 -13.27 -14.83 8.60
C GLY A 431 -13.58 -15.29 7.18
N MET A 432 -13.59 -16.59 6.89
CA MET A 432 -14.04 -17.14 5.61
C MET A 432 -15.49 -17.62 5.65
N VAL A 433 -15.87 -18.34 6.71
CA VAL A 433 -17.19 -18.99 6.83
C VAL A 433 -18.32 -17.98 6.96
N VAL A 434 -18.14 -16.95 7.79
CA VAL A 434 -19.20 -15.96 8.05
C VAL A 434 -19.53 -15.15 6.80
N PRO A 435 -18.56 -14.53 6.09
CA PRO A 435 -18.85 -13.86 4.83
C PRO A 435 -19.46 -14.78 3.78
N LEU A 436 -18.95 -16.01 3.64
CA LEU A 436 -19.50 -16.96 2.67
C LEU A 436 -20.96 -17.34 3.00
N HIS A 437 -21.32 -17.38 4.28
CA HIS A 437 -22.71 -17.61 4.70
C HIS A 437 -23.61 -16.45 4.28
N PHE A 438 -23.20 -15.20 4.55
CA PHE A 438 -23.98 -14.00 4.23
C PHE A 438 -23.99 -13.66 2.73
N GLU A 439 -22.98 -14.10 1.98
CA GLU A 439 -22.99 -14.05 0.52
C GLU A 439 -24.08 -14.96 -0.06
N LYS A 440 -24.28 -16.14 0.52
CA LYS A 440 -25.33 -17.10 0.10
C LYS A 440 -26.71 -16.78 0.66
N HIS A 441 -26.76 -16.20 1.86
CA HIS A 441 -27.98 -15.92 2.60
C HIS A 441 -27.94 -14.47 3.09
N PRO A 442 -28.27 -13.49 2.22
CA PRO A 442 -28.22 -12.09 2.59
C PRO A 442 -29.20 -11.78 3.71
N VAL A 443 -28.80 -10.84 4.58
CA VAL A 443 -29.63 -10.32 5.65
C VAL A 443 -30.81 -9.56 5.05
N ASN A 444 -32.01 -9.87 5.54
CA ASN A 444 -33.24 -9.16 5.22
C ASN A 444 -34.00 -8.85 6.52
N THR A 445 -33.79 -7.64 7.03
CA THR A 445 -34.48 -7.10 8.22
C THR A 445 -35.76 -6.34 7.85
N GLY A 446 -36.02 -6.13 6.56
CA GLY A 446 -37.12 -5.32 6.04
C GLY A 446 -36.79 -3.83 5.90
N TYR A 447 -35.59 -3.40 6.32
CA TYR A 447 -35.11 -2.03 6.16
C TYR A 447 -33.94 -1.99 5.17
N PHE A 448 -34.18 -1.44 3.98
CA PHE A 448 -33.22 -1.42 2.87
C PHE A 448 -31.82 -0.90 3.27
N GLU A 449 -31.74 0.22 3.99
CA GLU A 449 -30.46 0.81 4.37
C GLU A 449 -29.67 -0.06 5.36
N ILE A 450 -30.36 -0.68 6.32
CA ILE A 450 -29.73 -1.55 7.31
C ILE A 450 -29.24 -2.83 6.61
N ASP A 451 -30.07 -3.40 5.74
CA ASP A 451 -29.73 -4.59 4.97
C ASP A 451 -28.54 -4.32 4.06
N ASN A 452 -28.50 -3.15 3.39
CA ASN A 452 -27.37 -2.76 2.55
C ASN A 452 -26.07 -2.66 3.35
N VAL A 453 -26.09 -2.00 4.52
CA VAL A 453 -24.91 -1.86 5.39
C VAL A 453 -24.45 -3.21 5.95
N LEU A 454 -25.37 -4.04 6.45
CA LEU A 454 -25.04 -5.34 7.02
C LEU A 454 -24.50 -6.29 5.94
N ASN A 455 -25.16 -6.37 4.78
CA ASN A 455 -24.69 -7.19 3.68
C ASN A 455 -23.35 -6.70 3.14
N MET A 456 -23.08 -5.39 3.16
CA MET A 456 -21.76 -4.86 2.82
C MET A 456 -20.69 -5.30 3.82
N LEU A 457 -20.90 -5.07 5.12
CA LEU A 457 -19.90 -5.32 6.15
C LEU A 457 -19.62 -6.82 6.35
N LEU A 458 -20.66 -7.65 6.37
CA LEU A 458 -20.56 -9.08 6.64
C LEU A 458 -19.88 -9.83 5.48
N ASN A 459 -19.94 -9.32 4.26
CA ASN A 459 -19.24 -9.90 3.10
C ASN A 459 -17.72 -9.62 3.11
N ILE A 460 -17.22 -8.73 3.97
CA ILE A 460 -15.80 -8.38 4.03
C ILE A 460 -15.04 -9.37 4.93
N LYS A 461 -14.40 -10.37 4.33
CA LYS A 461 -13.59 -11.40 5.03
C LYS A 461 -12.55 -10.81 5.97
N MET A 462 -11.81 -9.81 5.48
CA MET A 462 -10.78 -9.10 6.24
C MET A 462 -11.33 -8.45 7.52
N LEU A 463 -12.53 -7.88 7.48
CA LEU A 463 -13.17 -7.23 8.62
C LEU A 463 -13.56 -8.27 9.67
N VAL A 464 -14.29 -9.31 9.26
CA VAL A 464 -14.80 -10.32 10.18
C VAL A 464 -13.65 -11.03 10.90
N GLY A 465 -12.66 -11.52 10.16
CA GLY A 465 -11.53 -12.22 10.79
C GLY A 465 -10.62 -11.29 11.59
N GLY A 466 -10.46 -10.03 11.19
CA GLY A 466 -9.73 -9.03 11.96
C GLY A 466 -10.39 -8.72 13.30
N LEU A 467 -11.71 -8.56 13.32
CA LEU A 467 -12.49 -8.34 14.55
C LEU A 467 -12.44 -9.55 15.46
N VAL A 468 -12.61 -10.76 14.93
CA VAL A 468 -12.52 -12.01 15.69
C VAL A 468 -11.11 -12.17 16.30
N ALA A 469 -10.06 -11.96 15.51
CA ALA A 469 -8.69 -12.06 16.01
C ALA A 469 -8.41 -11.05 17.11
N THR A 470 -8.83 -9.80 16.92
CA THR A 470 -8.65 -8.72 17.90
C THR A 470 -9.43 -9.00 19.19
N PHE A 471 -10.68 -9.46 19.07
CA PHE A 471 -11.51 -9.81 20.21
C PHE A 471 -10.88 -10.96 21.02
N LEU A 472 -10.49 -12.05 20.36
CA LEU A 472 -9.95 -13.22 21.02
C LEU A 472 -8.57 -12.96 21.63
N ASP A 473 -7.68 -12.24 20.94
CA ASP A 473 -6.34 -11.95 21.46
C ASP A 473 -6.36 -11.03 22.69
N ASN A 474 -7.40 -10.21 22.86
CA ASN A 474 -7.55 -9.34 24.03
C ASN A 474 -8.39 -9.93 25.16
N THR A 475 -9.25 -10.92 24.89
CA THR A 475 -10.11 -11.56 25.91
C THR A 475 -9.53 -12.86 26.46
N VAL A 476 -8.84 -13.66 25.64
CA VAL A 476 -8.28 -14.95 26.04
C VAL A 476 -6.99 -14.73 26.82
N THR A 477 -6.95 -15.18 28.08
CA THR A 477 -5.76 -15.12 28.95
C THR A 477 -4.75 -16.23 28.61
N GLY A 478 -3.54 -16.18 29.18
CA GLY A 478 -2.56 -17.26 29.04
C GLY A 478 -1.40 -17.01 28.06
N ALA A 479 -1.17 -15.77 27.63
CA ALA A 479 0.08 -15.38 26.98
C ALA A 479 0.55 -14.00 27.46
N THR A 480 1.86 -13.85 27.57
CA THR A 480 2.50 -12.55 27.83
C THR A 480 2.50 -11.68 26.58
N ARG A 481 2.74 -10.37 26.76
CA ARG A 481 2.80 -9.41 25.65
C ARG A 481 3.89 -9.77 24.63
N ALA A 482 5.05 -10.23 25.11
CA ALA A 482 6.15 -10.69 24.27
C ALA A 482 5.78 -11.94 23.46
N GLN A 483 5.08 -12.91 24.06
CA GLN A 483 4.61 -14.12 23.37
C GLN A 483 3.55 -13.82 22.30
N ARG A 484 2.80 -12.72 22.47
CA ARG A 484 1.88 -12.19 21.43
C ARG A 484 2.60 -11.49 20.28
N GLY A 485 3.91 -11.26 20.42
CA GLY A 485 4.76 -10.62 19.43
C GLY A 485 4.92 -9.11 19.55
N PHE A 486 4.44 -8.51 20.64
CA PHE A 486 4.77 -7.12 20.94
C PHE A 486 6.22 -7.01 21.38
N ARG A 487 6.93 -6.01 20.86
CA ARG A 487 8.24 -5.62 21.40
C ARG A 487 8.05 -4.71 22.59
N ASP A 488 8.64 -5.07 23.73
CA ASP A 488 8.80 -4.11 24.81
C ASP A 488 9.73 -2.99 24.35
N HIS A 489 9.41 -1.75 24.72
CA HIS A 489 10.31 -0.60 24.63
C HIS A 489 11.48 -0.83 25.61
N LEU A 490 12.37 -1.78 25.29
CA LEU A 490 13.43 -2.19 26.20
C LEU A 490 14.32 -1.00 26.54
N ARG A 491 14.49 -0.84 27.86
CA ARG A 491 15.32 0.14 28.56
C ARG A 491 16.68 0.26 27.87
N LEU A 492 17.11 1.50 27.66
CA LEU A 492 18.53 1.79 27.48
C LEU A 492 19.29 1.13 28.65
N PRO A 493 20.45 0.48 28.44
CA PRO A 493 21.34 0.20 29.55
C PRO A 493 21.66 1.55 30.19
N SER A 494 21.25 1.76 31.44
CA SER A 494 21.87 2.77 32.27
C SER A 494 23.32 2.32 32.48
N GLU A 495 24.27 3.24 32.38
CA GLU A 495 25.71 3.04 32.59
C GLU A 495 26.08 2.59 34.03
N SER A 496 25.15 2.02 34.80
CA SER A 496 25.35 1.58 36.18
C SER A 496 25.51 0.08 36.38
N ASP A 497 25.23 -0.75 35.38
CA ASP A 497 25.14 -2.21 35.58
C ASP A 497 26.34 -2.94 34.96
N THR A 498 27.54 -2.51 35.30
CA THR A 498 28.75 -3.35 35.18
C THR A 498 28.93 -4.18 36.44
N SER A 499 28.20 -5.28 36.55
CA SER A 499 28.69 -6.47 37.28
C SER A 499 27.84 -7.70 37.00
N SER A 500 28.51 -8.71 36.43
CA SER A 500 28.18 -10.15 36.46
C SER A 500 26.83 -10.59 35.91
N SER A 501 26.85 -11.19 34.72
CA SER A 501 26.45 -12.61 34.50
C SER A 501 26.47 -12.92 33.01
N GLU A 502 27.32 -13.87 32.63
CA GLU A 502 27.33 -14.49 31.30
C GLU A 502 25.98 -15.18 31.03
N SER A 503 25.19 -14.64 30.11
CA SER A 503 24.17 -15.41 29.40
C SER A 503 24.05 -14.90 27.97
N SER A 504 24.26 -15.82 27.05
CA SER A 504 24.22 -15.64 25.60
C SER A 504 22.81 -15.29 25.13
N ASN A 505 22.51 -14.00 24.99
CA ASN A 505 21.40 -13.52 24.16
C ASN A 505 21.92 -12.37 23.30
N ALA A 506 21.87 -12.56 21.98
CA ALA A 506 22.36 -11.61 20.99
C ALA A 506 21.63 -10.26 21.11
N SER A 507 22.29 -9.29 21.73
CA SER A 507 21.82 -7.94 21.92
C SER A 507 21.92 -7.14 20.61
N PHE A 508 20.79 -6.52 20.25
CA PHE A 508 20.61 -5.70 19.07
C PHE A 508 21.23 -4.32 19.35
N GLU A 509 22.42 -4.02 18.82
CA GLU A 509 23.04 -2.69 18.94
C GLU A 509 22.21 -1.67 18.14
N VAL A 510 21.43 -0.86 18.85
CA VAL A 510 20.72 0.30 18.31
C VAL A 510 21.72 1.45 18.23
N LEU A 511 22.18 1.81 17.03
CA LEU A 511 23.07 2.96 16.84
C LEU A 511 22.46 4.24 17.46
N SER A 512 23.27 4.92 18.26
CA SER A 512 22.98 6.16 19.00
C SER A 512 22.85 7.42 18.12
N SER A 513 22.39 7.29 16.87
CA SER A 513 22.10 8.44 16.00
C SER A 513 20.72 9.02 16.34
N SER A 514 20.62 10.35 16.38
CA SER A 514 19.40 11.16 16.60
C SER A 514 18.08 10.43 16.30
N ASP A 515 17.18 10.38 17.29
CA ASP A 515 15.89 9.68 17.21
C ASP A 515 15.13 10.05 15.92
N ALA A 516 15.05 9.11 14.96
CA ALA A 516 14.59 9.35 13.60
C ALA A 516 13.16 9.93 13.53
N TYR A 517 12.37 9.71 14.58
CA TYR A 517 10.99 10.15 14.72
C TYR A 517 10.83 11.63 15.10
N THR A 518 11.91 12.31 15.54
CA THR A 518 11.86 13.69 16.08
C THR A 518 12.01 14.77 15.00
N PHE A 519 11.08 15.73 14.95
CA PHE A 519 11.09 16.80 13.96
C PHE A 519 12.40 17.61 13.91
N PRO A 520 12.76 18.23 12.77
CA PRO A 520 13.86 19.17 12.70
C PRO A 520 13.66 20.34 13.66
N GLU A 521 14.75 20.90 14.20
CA GLU A 521 14.68 21.96 15.23
C GLU A 521 13.83 23.16 14.83
N VAL A 522 13.87 23.57 13.55
CA VAL A 522 13.09 24.69 13.03
C VAL A 522 11.58 24.44 13.20
N ILE A 523 11.12 23.25 12.83
CA ILE A 523 9.72 22.85 12.96
C ILE A 523 9.37 22.73 14.45
N GLN A 524 10.27 22.20 15.28
CA GLN A 524 10.06 22.15 16.73
C GLN A 524 9.95 23.54 17.36
N ARG A 525 10.67 24.56 16.87
CA ARG A 525 10.55 25.94 17.36
C ARG A 525 9.19 26.55 16.97
N LEU A 526 8.74 26.31 15.74
CA LEU A 526 7.45 26.79 15.26
C LEU A 526 6.27 26.10 15.98
N LEU A 527 6.35 24.79 16.19
CA LEU A 527 5.37 24.03 16.98
C LEU A 527 5.36 24.45 18.46
N ARG A 528 6.51 24.86 19.01
CA ARG A 528 6.60 25.43 20.37
C ARG A 528 5.89 26.77 20.50
N ALA A 529 5.82 27.57 19.42
CA ALA A 529 5.19 28.88 19.44
C ALA A 529 3.67 28.85 19.54
N VAL A 530 3.03 27.72 19.19
CA VAL A 530 1.56 27.57 19.23
C VAL A 530 1.16 26.59 20.35
N PRO A 531 0.69 27.07 21.51
CA PRO A 531 0.39 26.21 22.67
C PRO A 531 -0.75 25.20 22.40
N LEU A 532 -1.67 25.54 21.49
CA LEU A 532 -2.78 24.68 21.08
C LEU A 532 -2.32 23.41 20.31
N LEU A 533 -1.16 23.46 19.66
CA LEU A 533 -0.59 22.28 18.98
C LEU A 533 0.03 21.31 19.98
N GLN A 534 0.57 21.78 21.12
CA GLN A 534 1.26 20.92 22.09
C GLN A 534 0.34 19.91 22.81
N SER A 535 -0.98 20.15 22.81
CA SER A 535 -1.96 19.21 23.35
C SER A 535 -2.31 18.06 22.40
N LEU A 536 -1.93 18.16 21.11
CA LEU A 536 -2.24 17.14 20.13
C LEU A 536 -1.42 15.86 20.36
N PRO A 537 -2.06 14.68 20.40
CA PRO A 537 -1.41 13.39 20.63
C PRO A 537 -0.53 12.91 19.46
N ILE A 538 -0.49 13.68 18.38
CA ILE A 538 0.41 13.56 17.23
C ILE A 538 1.84 14.01 17.62
N LEU A 539 1.99 14.98 18.52
CA LEU A 539 3.30 15.56 18.79
C LEU A 539 4.06 14.83 19.90
N PRO A 540 5.40 14.71 19.80
CA PRO A 540 6.20 14.09 20.83
C PRO A 540 6.05 14.88 22.13
N LYS A 541 5.61 14.21 23.20
CA LYS A 541 5.57 14.79 24.54
C LYS A 541 7.00 14.91 25.06
N LEU A 542 7.60 16.09 24.90
CA LEU A 542 8.96 16.36 25.39
C LEU A 542 8.97 16.24 26.93
N SER A 543 9.82 15.37 27.46
CA SER A 543 10.00 15.20 28.91
C SER A 543 10.55 16.48 29.54
N LYS A 544 10.13 16.79 30.77
CA LYS A 544 10.59 17.95 31.58
C LYS A 544 12.12 18.06 31.71
N SER A 545 12.87 16.98 31.46
CA SER A 545 14.34 16.97 31.42
C SER A 545 14.93 17.83 30.28
N GLN A 546 14.33 17.82 29.08
CA GLN A 546 14.79 18.64 27.94
C GLN A 546 14.48 20.15 28.11
N TYR A 547 13.65 20.51 29.09
CA TYR A 547 13.33 21.89 29.42
C TYR A 547 14.50 22.64 30.08
N LYS A 548 15.46 21.92 30.69
CA LYS A 548 16.61 22.53 31.37
C LYS A 548 17.84 22.72 30.48
N SER A 549 18.00 21.95 29.41
CA SER A 549 19.22 22.02 28.57
C SER A 549 19.28 23.20 27.61
N ASN A 550 18.15 23.88 27.34
CA ASN A 550 18.06 24.99 26.38
C ASN A 550 17.87 26.36 27.06
N ARG A 551 18.18 26.45 28.36
CA ARG A 551 18.14 27.68 29.16
C ARG A 551 19.52 28.12 29.68
N VAL A 552 20.60 27.55 29.13
CA VAL A 552 21.97 28.00 29.40
C VAL A 552 22.60 28.48 28.10
#